data_AF-A0A2T9KBH0-F1
#
_entry.id   AF-A0A2T9KBH0-F1
#
_cell.length_a   1.000
_cell.length_b   1.000
_cell.length_c   1.000
_cell.angle_alpha   90.00
_cell.angle_beta   90.00
_cell.angle_gamma   90.00
#
_symmetry.space_group_name_H-M   'P 1'
#
loop_
_entity.id
_entity.type
_entity.pdbx_description
1 polymer ?
#
loop_
_entity_poly.entity_id
_entity_poly.type
_entity_poly.pdbx_seq_one_letter_code
_entity_poly.pdbx_strand_id
1 'polypeptide(L)'
;MTPSTPYPDGHDALIDSLEVDFAARTVRLRVQVYPEPIHAAERMTMTLDFSGVASFVSTADLRELAENASAGHVNHWHLAEGPGASHIYLVEGYITVTAEAAPALAPAI
;
A
#
# COMPACT_ATOMS: atom_id res chain seq x y z
N MET A 1 -2.06 -8.72 26.46
CA MET A 1 -2.31 -7.57 25.56
C MET A 1 -0.99 -7.26 24.88
N THR A 2 -0.71 -7.87 23.74
CA THR A 2 0.41 -7.43 22.91
C THR A 2 0.03 -6.04 22.37
N PRO A 3 0.90 -5.02 22.46
CA PRO A 3 0.64 -3.80 21.71
C PRO A 3 0.55 -4.21 20.25
N SER A 4 -0.61 -3.99 19.62
CA SER A 4 -0.70 -4.03 18.17
C SER A 4 0.27 -2.96 17.70
N THR A 5 1.43 -3.36 17.19
CA THR A 5 2.31 -2.42 16.48
C THR A 5 1.40 -1.72 15.48
N PRO A 6 1.16 -0.40 15.60
CA PRO A 6 0.34 0.27 14.61
C PRO A 6 1.06 0.07 13.30
N TYR A 7 0.40 -0.60 12.35
CA TYR A 7 0.93 -0.71 11.00
C TYR A 7 1.24 0.71 10.51
N PRO A 8 2.31 0.90 9.73
CA PRO A 8 2.68 2.21 9.25
C PRO A 8 1.49 2.86 8.53
N ASP A 9 1.29 4.16 8.72
CA ASP A 9 0.20 4.93 8.09
C ASP A 9 0.41 5.17 6.58
N GLY A 10 1.49 4.59 6.04
CA GLY A 10 1.83 4.62 4.62
C GLY A 10 2.36 5.96 4.15
N HIS A 11 2.51 6.93 5.05
CA HIS A 11 3.06 8.23 4.72
C HIS A 11 4.50 8.06 4.19
N ASP A 12 4.82 8.80 3.14
CA ASP A 12 6.11 8.75 2.42
C ASP A 12 6.49 7.36 1.90
N ALA A 13 5.52 6.45 1.76
CA ALA A 13 5.80 5.12 1.23
C ALA A 13 6.17 5.19 -0.25
N LEU A 14 7.13 4.37 -0.66
CA LEU A 14 7.43 4.13 -2.08
C LEU A 14 6.69 2.90 -2.55
N ILE A 15 6.18 2.95 -3.78
CA ILE A 15 5.59 1.79 -4.45
C ILE A 15 6.64 1.26 -5.42
N ASP A 16 7.09 0.03 -5.19
CA ASP A 16 8.03 -0.67 -6.07
C ASP A 16 7.28 -1.35 -7.21
N SER A 17 6.17 -2.01 -6.90
CA SER A 17 5.35 -2.71 -7.88
C SER A 17 3.88 -2.81 -7.46
N LEU A 18 3.04 -2.98 -8.49
CA LEU A 18 1.63 -3.33 -8.37
C LEU A 18 1.37 -4.52 -9.30
N GLU A 19 0.90 -5.61 -8.74
CA GLU A 19 0.55 -6.83 -9.46
C GLU A 19 -0.95 -7.09 -9.33
N VAL A 20 -1.62 -7.38 -10.44
CA VAL A 20 -3.05 -7.72 -10.47
C VAL A 20 -3.22 -9.08 -11.14
N ASP A 21 -3.79 -10.03 -10.41
CA ASP A 21 -4.19 -11.33 -10.95
C ASP A 21 -5.71 -11.38 -11.07
N PHE A 22 -6.19 -11.30 -12.31
CA PHE A 22 -7.62 -11.31 -12.61
C PHE A 22 -8.27 -12.67 -12.36
N ALA A 23 -7.54 -13.78 -12.53
CA ALA A 23 -8.10 -15.12 -12.35
C ALA A 23 -8.19 -15.49 -10.88
N ALA A 24 -7.14 -15.20 -10.10
CA ALA A 24 -7.11 -15.41 -8.66
C ALA A 24 -7.88 -14.33 -7.88
N ARG A 25 -8.23 -13.21 -8.53
CA ARG A 25 -8.83 -12.02 -7.91
C ARG A 25 -7.97 -11.50 -6.76
N THR A 26 -6.69 -11.28 -7.04
CA THR A 26 -5.73 -10.74 -6.09
C THR A 26 -5.07 -9.47 -6.61
N VAL A 27 -4.69 -8.60 -5.67
CA VAL A 27 -3.87 -7.42 -5.94
C VAL A 27 -2.76 -7.42 -4.91
N ARG A 28 -1.51 -7.26 -5.37
CA ARG A 28 -0.35 -7.14 -4.50
C ARG A 28 0.34 -5.82 -4.77
N LEU A 29 0.58 -5.05 -3.71
CA LEU A 29 1.51 -3.93 -3.76
C LEU A 29 2.78 -4.32 -3.04
N ARG A 30 3.94 -4.10 -3.66
CA ARG A 30 5.23 -4.09 -2.97
C ARG A 30 5.59 -2.64 -2.70
N VAL A 31 5.81 -2.33 -1.43
CA VAL A 31 6.04 -0.96 -0.96
C VAL A 31 7.26 -0.89 -0.05
N GLN A 32 7.87 0.29 0.04
CA GLN A 32 8.86 0.61 1.06
C GLN A 32 8.24 1.61 2.02
N VAL A 33 8.18 1.28 3.31
CA VAL A 33 7.54 2.07 4.36
C VAL A 33 8.49 2.29 5.53
N TYR A 34 8.35 3.40 6.24
CA TYR A 34 9.02 3.57 7.52
C TYR A 34 8.31 2.72 8.59
N PRO A 35 9.00 1.78 9.27
CA PRO A 35 8.39 0.93 10.29
C PRO A 35 7.89 1.70 11.53
N GLU A 36 8.48 2.87 11.79
CA GLU A 36 8.06 3.80 12.85
C GLU A 36 7.97 5.22 12.29
N PRO A 37 6.87 5.96 12.52
CA PRO A 37 6.64 7.27 11.87
C PRO A 37 7.65 8.37 12.23
N ILE A 38 8.37 8.25 13.35
CA ILE A 38 9.19 9.35 13.90
C ILE A 38 10.68 8.98 14.02
N HIS A 39 11.03 7.68 14.09
CA HIS A 39 12.39 7.25 14.48
C HIS A 39 13.09 6.34 13.46
N ALA A 40 12.40 5.88 12.42
CA ALA A 40 13.02 5.01 11.44
C ALA A 40 13.87 5.80 10.44
N ALA A 41 15.18 5.53 10.40
CA ALA A 41 16.10 6.17 9.46
C ALA A 41 15.96 5.61 8.03
N GLU A 42 15.43 4.39 7.89
CA GLU A 42 15.36 3.67 6.63
C GLU A 42 13.97 3.06 6.42
N ARG A 43 13.55 3.01 5.16
CA ARG A 43 12.34 2.30 4.75
C ARG A 43 12.60 0.81 4.72
N MET A 44 11.63 0.02 5.16
CA MET A 44 11.62 -1.44 4.99
C MET A 44 10.65 -1.84 3.89
N THR A 45 10.98 -2.89 3.14
CA THR A 45 10.09 -3.40 2.11
C THR A 45 9.01 -4.29 2.71
N MET A 46 7.76 -4.05 2.31
CA MET A 46 6.57 -4.78 2.72
C MET A 46 5.69 -5.10 1.51
N THR A 47 4.86 -6.13 1.64
CA THR A 47 3.76 -6.39 0.73
C THR A 47 2.42 -6.06 1.38
N LEU A 48 1.50 -5.54 0.58
CA LEU A 48 0.07 -5.47 0.88
C LEU A 48 -0.62 -6.44 -0.07
N ASP A 49 -1.09 -7.54 0.49
CA ASP A 49 -1.70 -8.63 -0.25
C ASP A 49 -3.22 -8.60 -0.08
N PHE A 50 -3.93 -8.27 -1.16
CA PHE A 50 -5.39 -8.29 -1.23
C PHE A 50 -5.88 -9.57 -1.89
N SER A 51 -6.85 -10.23 -1.27
CA SER A 51 -7.49 -11.44 -1.79
C SER A 51 -9.00 -11.29 -1.83
N GLY A 52 -9.66 -12.03 -2.73
CA GLY A 52 -11.10 -11.85 -2.95
C GLY A 52 -11.43 -10.44 -3.46
N VAL A 53 -10.62 -9.91 -4.37
CA VAL A 53 -10.79 -8.55 -4.90
C VAL A 53 -12.03 -8.51 -5.79
N ALA A 54 -12.98 -7.67 -5.41
CA ALA A 54 -14.21 -7.42 -6.15
C ALA A 54 -14.06 -6.27 -7.14
N SER A 55 -13.27 -5.24 -6.79
CA SER A 55 -12.96 -4.14 -7.68
C SER A 55 -11.58 -3.58 -7.40
N PHE A 56 -10.92 -3.14 -8.47
CA PHE A 56 -9.62 -2.48 -8.45
C PHE A 56 -9.68 -1.26 -9.37
N VAL A 57 -9.30 -0.10 -8.85
CA VAL A 57 -9.19 1.14 -9.62
C VAL A 57 -7.86 1.79 -9.27
N SER A 58 -7.10 2.18 -10.29
CA SER A 58 -5.92 3.00 -10.11
C SER A 58 -5.87 4.13 -11.14
N THR A 59 -5.30 5.25 -10.71
CA THR A 59 -4.88 6.35 -11.57
C THR A 59 -3.55 6.82 -11.01
N ALA A 60 -2.53 6.92 -11.85
CA ALA A 60 -1.20 7.32 -11.44
C ALA A 60 -0.49 8.02 -12.59
N ASP A 61 0.14 9.17 -12.32
CA ASP A 61 1.11 9.75 -13.25
C ASP A 61 2.49 9.13 -12.96
N LEU A 62 2.87 8.13 -13.75
CA LEU A 62 4.13 7.41 -13.55
C LEU A 62 5.37 8.28 -13.78
N ARG A 63 5.27 9.34 -14.59
CA ARG A 63 6.40 10.27 -14.81
C ARG A 63 6.61 11.10 -13.56
N GLU A 64 5.56 11.73 -13.05
CA GLU A 64 5.66 12.54 -11.83
C GLU A 64 6.04 11.69 -10.61
N LEU A 65 5.52 10.47 -10.48
CA LEU A 65 5.90 9.56 -9.39
C LEU A 65 7.38 9.17 -9.46
N ALA A 66 7.91 8.91 -10.66
CA ALA A 66 9.33 8.61 -10.84
C ALA A 66 10.23 9.84 -10.56
N GLU A 67 9.78 11.03 -10.95
CA GLU A 67 10.50 12.29 -10.73
C GLU A 67 10.51 12.72 -9.25
N ASN A 68 9.47 12.36 -8.49
CA ASN A 68 9.30 12.71 -7.06
C ASN A 68 9.60 11.55 -6.09
N ALA A 69 10.26 10.48 -6.55
CA ALA A 69 10.52 9.28 -5.74
C ALA A 69 11.33 9.53 -4.45
N SER A 70 12.00 10.68 -4.29
CA SER A 70 12.68 11.02 -3.02
C SER A 70 11.71 11.39 -1.89
N ALA A 71 10.57 12.00 -2.22
CA ALA A 71 9.58 12.44 -1.24
C ALA A 71 8.66 11.28 -0.78
N GLY A 72 8.44 10.29 -1.63
CA GLY A 72 7.45 9.23 -1.40
C GLY A 72 6.41 9.23 -2.53
N HIS A 73 5.86 8.06 -2.83
CA HIS A 73 4.74 7.95 -3.79
C HIS A 73 3.39 8.13 -3.09
N VAL A 74 3.30 7.81 -1.80
CA VAL A 74 2.06 7.77 -1.02
C VAL A 74 2.01 8.95 -0.05
N ASN A 75 0.93 9.73 -0.13
CA ASN A 75 0.62 10.77 0.85
C ASN A 75 0.06 10.14 2.14
N HIS A 76 -0.95 9.28 1.99
CA HIS A 76 -1.53 8.51 3.10
C HIS A 76 -2.30 7.32 2.54
N TRP A 77 -2.53 6.31 3.37
CA TRP A 77 -3.47 5.25 3.06
C TRP A 77 -4.52 5.06 4.14
N HIS A 78 -5.63 4.46 3.75
CA HIS A 78 -6.62 3.89 4.63
C HIS A 78 -6.82 2.44 4.19
N LEU A 79 -6.41 1.50 5.03
CA LEU A 79 -6.58 0.08 4.78
C LEU A 79 -7.82 -0.41 5.51
N ALA A 80 -8.70 -1.12 4.80
CA ALA A 80 -9.88 -1.72 5.41
C ALA A 80 -9.48 -2.76 6.47
N GLU A 81 -10.14 -2.75 7.62
CA GLU A 81 -9.91 -3.71 8.71
C GLU A 81 -10.70 -5.03 8.54
N GLY A 82 -11.46 -5.15 7.44
CA GLY A 82 -12.29 -6.29 7.09
C GLY A 82 -12.78 -6.19 5.63
N PRO A 83 -13.91 -6.81 5.27
CA PRO A 83 -14.50 -6.64 3.94
C PRO A 83 -14.78 -5.15 3.68
N GLY A 84 -14.29 -4.62 2.56
CA GLY A 84 -14.42 -3.20 2.26
C GLY A 84 -13.39 -2.67 1.28
N ALA A 85 -13.36 -1.35 1.13
CA ALA A 85 -12.43 -0.64 0.26
C ALA A 85 -11.24 -0.09 1.04
N SER A 86 -10.04 -0.44 0.58
CA SER A 86 -8.81 0.25 0.96
C SER A 86 -8.50 1.34 -0.07
N HIS A 87 -8.07 2.50 0.42
CA HIS A 87 -7.72 3.67 -0.38
C HIS A 87 -6.27 4.06 -0.13
N ILE A 88 -5.46 4.15 -1.18
CA ILE A 88 -4.07 4.56 -1.10
C ILE A 88 -3.97 5.82 -1.96
N TYR A 89 -3.75 6.96 -1.30
CA TYR A 89 -3.68 8.26 -1.96
C TYR A 89 -2.23 8.55 -2.33
N LEU A 90 -1.99 8.65 -3.63
CA LEU A 90 -0.66 8.94 -4.15
C LEU A 90 -0.43 10.44 -4.16
N VAL A 91 0.83 10.86 -4.32
CA VAL A 91 1.16 12.25 -4.62
C VAL A 91 0.45 12.69 -5.90
N GLU A 92 0.48 11.84 -6.93
CA GLU A 92 -0.19 12.07 -8.21
C GLU A 92 -1.10 10.89 -8.58
N GLY A 93 -2.29 10.86 -7.95
CA GLY A 93 -3.34 9.90 -8.24
C GLY A 93 -3.82 9.12 -7.02
N TYR A 94 -4.37 7.92 -7.25
CA TYR A 94 -4.91 7.07 -6.20
C TYR A 94 -4.99 5.61 -6.64
N ILE A 95 -5.03 4.71 -5.65
CA ILE A 95 -5.36 3.30 -5.81
C ILE A 95 -6.51 2.99 -4.85
N THR A 96 -7.52 2.29 -5.32
CA THR A 96 -8.62 1.76 -4.50
C THR A 96 -8.81 0.28 -4.79
N VAL A 97 -8.83 -0.51 -3.72
CA VAL A 97 -9.01 -1.97 -3.79
C VAL A 97 -10.18 -2.33 -2.89
N THR A 98 -11.26 -2.87 -3.46
CA THR A 98 -12.38 -3.43 -2.67
C THR A 98 -12.22 -4.95 -2.60
N ALA A 99 -12.14 -5.49 -1.39
CA ALA A 99 -11.86 -6.90 -1.14
C ALA A 99 -12.81 -7.51 -0.10
N GLU A 100 -12.88 -8.84 -0.11
CA GLU A 100 -13.66 -9.65 0.84
C GLU A 100 -13.01 -9.72 2.23
N ALA A 101 -11.76 -9.25 2.39
CA ALA A 101 -11.02 -9.22 3.65
C ALA A 101 -10.03 -8.04 3.71
N ALA A 102 -9.52 -7.76 4.92
CA ALA A 102 -8.41 -6.84 5.11
C ALA A 102 -7.15 -7.30 4.34
N PRO A 103 -6.31 -6.38 3.85
CA PRO A 103 -5.04 -6.77 3.25
C PRO A 103 -4.15 -7.48 4.28
N ALA A 104 -3.45 -8.52 3.83
CA ALA A 104 -2.36 -9.09 4.62
C ALA A 104 -1.10 -8.25 4.44
N LEU A 105 -0.45 -7.88 5.55
CA LEU A 105 0.79 -7.11 5.55
C LEU A 105 1.94 -8.01 5.99
N ALA A 106 2.98 -8.12 5.16
CA ALA A 106 4.17 -8.93 5.44
C ALA A 106 5.46 -8.23 4.99
N PRO A 107 6.60 -8.46 5.67
CA PRO A 107 7.89 -8.10 5.12
C PRO A 107 8.11 -8.79 3.78
N ALA A 108 8.60 -8.05 2.79
CA ALA A 108 8.87 -8.62 1.49
C ALA A 108 10.25 -9.31 1.51
N ILE A 109 10.27 -10.63 1.29
CA ILE A 109 11.50 -11.43 1.16
C ILE A 109 12.18 -11.11 -0.18
#